data_AF-A0A848Y7K2-F1
#
_entry.id   AF-A0A848Y7K2-F1
#
_cell.length_a   1.000
_cell.length_b   1.000
_cell.length_c   1.000
_cell.angle_alpha   90.00
_cell.angle_beta   90.00
_cell.angle_gamma   90.00
#
_symmetry.space_group_name_H-M   'P 1'
#
loop_
_entity.id
_entity.type
_entity.pdbx_description
1 polymer ?
#
loop_
_entity_poly.entity_id
_entity_poly.type
_entity_poly.pdbx_seq_one_letter_code
_entity_poly.pdbx_strand_id
1 'polypeptide(L)' 'TAVEQALEGVTLDENGVAAAVAAANTGASPATDSIASEWYRREVAPVHLKRLLLGQGS' A
#
# COMPACT_ATOMS: atom_id res chain seq x y z
N THR A 1 7.51 -0.24 -9.09
CA THR A 1 7.13 1.15 -9.39
C THR A 1 5.63 1.38 -9.61
N ALA A 2 4.75 0.36 -9.62
CA ALA A 2 3.31 0.55 -9.89
C ALA A 2 2.61 1.55 -8.93
N VAL A 3 2.94 1.51 -7.63
CA VAL A 3 2.45 2.47 -6.63
C VAL A 3 2.94 3.88 -6.95
N GLU A 4 4.24 4.04 -7.22
CA GLU A 4 4.85 5.35 -7.54
C GLU A 4 4.24 5.96 -8.81
N GLN A 5 4.02 5.15 -9.85
CA GLN A 5 3.36 5.60 -11.07
C GLN A 5 1.91 6.05 -10.83
N ALA A 6 1.18 5.36 -9.94
CA ALA A 6 -0.18 5.74 -9.56
C ALA A 6 -0.24 7.01 -8.68
N LEU A 7 0.89 7.44 -8.11
CA LEU A 7 1.00 8.67 -7.31
C LEU A 7 1.46 9.89 -8.12
N GLU A 8 1.90 9.70 -9.37
CA GLU A 8 2.42 10.80 -10.18
C GLU A 8 1.33 11.86 -10.43
N GLY A 9 1.56 13.08 -9.93
CA GLY A 9 0.65 14.22 -10.10
C GLY A 9 -0.66 14.17 -9.32
N VAL A 10 -0.86 13.19 -8.43
CA VAL A 10 -2.10 13.08 -7.63
C VAL A 10 -2.04 13.90 -6.34
N THR A 11 -3.20 14.34 -5.86
CA THR A 11 -3.32 14.93 -4.51
C THR A 11 -3.32 13.83 -3.47
N LEU A 12 -2.59 13.99 -2.36
CA LEU A 12 -2.54 13.02 -1.27
C LEU A 12 -3.77 13.15 -0.35
N ASP A 13 -4.93 12.81 -0.91
CA ASP A 13 -6.20 12.67 -0.19
C ASP A 13 -6.81 11.27 -0.41
N GLU A 14 -7.93 11.00 0.25
CA GLU A 14 -8.62 9.70 0.20
C GLU A 14 -8.90 9.20 -1.23
N ASN A 15 -9.24 10.10 -2.15
CA ASN A 15 -9.55 9.74 -3.52
C ASN A 15 -8.28 9.62 -4.36
N GLY A 16 -7.34 10.55 -4.21
CA GLY A 16 -6.12 10.59 -5.02
C GLY A 16 -5.19 9.41 -4.76
N VAL A 17 -5.18 8.85 -3.54
CA VAL A 17 -4.33 7.69 -3.22
C VAL A 17 -4.98 6.34 -3.55
N ALA A 18 -6.27 6.30 -3.93
CA ALA A 18 -7.01 5.04 -4.07
C ALA A 18 -6.37 4.06 -5.07
N ALA A 19 -5.90 4.57 -6.21
CA ALA A 19 -5.21 3.76 -7.23
C ALA A 19 -3.87 3.21 -6.73
N ALA A 20 -3.09 4.04 -6.02
CA ALA A 20 -1.82 3.65 -5.43
C ALA A 20 -1.99 2.58 -4.35
N VAL A 21 -3.04 2.71 -3.52
CA VAL A 21 -3.39 1.71 -2.49
C VAL A 21 -3.81 0.39 -3.13
N ALA A 22 -4.60 0.41 -4.21
CA ALA A 22 -4.98 -0.81 -4.93
C ALA A 22 -3.77 -1.52 -5.55
N ALA A 23 -2.74 -0.76 -5.96
CA ALA A 23 -1.51 -1.29 -6.54
C ALA A 23 -0.50 -1.80 -5.48
N ALA A 24 -0.80 -1.73 -4.18
CA ALA A 24 0.15 -2.03 -3.10
C ALA A 24 0.79 -3.43 -3.19
N ASN A 25 0.06 -4.40 -3.73
CA ASN A 25 0.52 -5.79 -3.85
C ASN A 25 1.07 -6.14 -5.25
N THR A 26 1.07 -5.20 -6.19
CA THR A 26 1.50 -5.45 -7.58
C THR A 26 2.99 -5.72 -7.63
N GLY A 27 3.36 -6.94 -8.03
CA GLY A 27 4.75 -7.39 -8.13
C GLY A 27 5.40 -7.71 -6.77
N ALA A 28 4.63 -7.72 -5.68
CA ALA A 28 5.11 -8.14 -4.37
C ALA A 28 4.95 -9.65 -4.18
N SER A 29 5.97 -10.30 -3.60
CA SER A 29 5.94 -11.69 -3.14
C SER A 29 6.40 -11.76 -1.67
N PRO A 30 5.54 -11.40 -0.71
CA PRO A 30 5.90 -11.39 0.71
C PRO A 30 6.23 -12.80 1.22
N ALA A 31 7.28 -12.92 2.03
CA ALA A 31 7.62 -14.18 2.67
C ALA A 31 6.58 -14.56 3.76
N THR A 32 6.39 -15.87 3.93
CA THR A 32 5.72 -16.43 5.12
C THR A 32 6.78 -16.80 6.15
N ASP A 33 6.58 -16.40 7.40
CA ASP A 33 7.44 -16.77 8.54
C ASP A 33 6.61 -16.98 9.81
N SER A 34 7.28 -17.19 10.95
CA SER A 34 6.64 -17.39 12.25
C SER A 34 5.86 -16.17 12.77
N ILE A 35 6.06 -15.00 12.16
CA ILE A 35 5.41 -13.74 12.58
C ILE A 35 4.13 -13.53 11.76
N ALA A 36 4.18 -13.78 10.45
CA ALA A 36 3.05 -13.52 9.57
C ALA A 36 3.07 -14.36 8.28
N SER A 37 1.87 -14.75 7.84
CA SER A 37 1.67 -15.36 6.53
C SER A 37 1.75 -14.35 5.40
N GLU A 38 2.03 -14.83 4.19
CA GLU A 38 1.94 -14.03 2.96
C GLU A 38 0.56 -13.38 2.83
N TRP A 39 -0.51 -14.14 3.05
CA TRP A 39 -1.88 -13.63 3.01
C TRP A 39 -2.05 -12.42 3.94
N TYR A 40 -1.61 -12.54 5.19
CA TYR A 40 -1.72 -11.45 6.16
C TYR A 40 -0.94 -10.22 5.71
N ARG A 41 0.29 -10.41 5.22
CA ARG A 41 1.13 -9.29 4.71
C ARG A 41 0.47 -8.59 3.52
N ARG A 42 -0.17 -9.34 2.62
CA ARG A 42 -0.93 -8.77 1.49
C ARG A 42 -2.16 -7.98 1.95
N GLU A 43 -2.82 -8.44 3.02
CA GLU A 43 -3.99 -7.77 3.58
C GLU A 43 -3.63 -6.43 4.26
N VAL A 44 -2.54 -6.40 5.02
CA VAL A 44 -2.15 -5.19 5.77
C VAL A 44 -1.33 -4.18 4.96
N ALA A 45 -0.64 -4.59 3.89
CA ALA A 45 0.14 -3.70 3.04
C ALA A 45 -0.63 -2.47 2.53
N PRO A 46 -1.83 -2.60 1.90
CA PRO A 46 -2.60 -1.44 1.45
C PRO A 46 -3.07 -0.54 2.61
N VAL A 47 -3.33 -1.11 3.80
CA VAL A 47 -3.72 -0.35 5.00
C VAL A 47 -2.57 0.55 5.48
N HIS A 48 -1.37 -0.02 5.61
CA HIS A 48 -0.19 0.74 6.05
C HIS A 48 0.23 1.79 5.01
N LEU A 49 0.17 1.45 3.72
CA LEU A 49 0.44 2.41 2.66
C LEU A 49 -0.55 3.59 2.70
N LYS A 50 -1.85 3.31 2.83
CA LYS A 50 -2.87 4.36 2.93
C LYS A 50 -2.60 5.29 4.12
N ARG A 51 -2.34 4.71 5.30
CA ARG A 51 -2.05 5.51 6.51
C ARG A 51 -0.82 6.38 6.34
N LEU A 52 0.23 5.86 5.71
CA LEU A 52 1.45 6.62 5.41
C LEU A 52 1.13 7.82 4.50
N LEU A 53 0.43 7.58 3.38
CA LEU A 53 0.14 8.63 2.39
C LEU A 53 -0.81 9.71 2.92
N LEU A 54 -1.71 9.35 3.83
CA LEU A 54 -2.67 10.29 4.45
C LEU A 54 -2.19 10.87 5.78
N GLY A 55 -0.97 10.57 6.22
CA GLY A 55 -0.40 11.07 7.48
C GLY A 55 -1.12 10.55 8.75
N GLN A 56 -1.77 9.40 8.69
CA GLN A 56 -2.63 8.88 9.78
C GLN A 56 -1.85 8.08 10.85
N GLY A 57 -0.60 8.44 11.12
CA GLY A 57 0.27 7.70 12.04
C GLY A 57 1.50 8.45 12.54
N SER A 58 1.57 9.76 12.32
CA SER A 58 2.60 10.67 12.86
C SER A 58 2.10 11.41 14.10
#